data_AF-A0A1I6TYG4-F1
#
_entry.id   AF-A0A1I6TYG4-F1
#
_cell.length_a   1.000
_cell.length_b   1.000
_cell.length_c   1.000
_cell.angle_alpha   90.00
_cell.angle_beta   90.00
_cell.angle_gamma   90.00
#
_symmetry.space_group_name_H-M   'P 1'
#
loop_
_entity.id
_entity.type
_entity.pdbx_description
1 polymer ?
#
loop_
_entity_poly.entity_id
_entity_poly.type
_entity_poly.pdbx_seq_one_letter_code
_entity_poly.pdbx_strand_id
1 'polypeptide(L)' 'MVMMDSFIAIVLLLMANFTIVWTRQLSTGWIRVVLSITAFLMLIPAFLFGIRALL' A
#
# COMPACT_ATOMS: atom_id res chain seq x y z
N MET A 1 8.23 2.09 -20.76
CA MET A 1 7.28 2.64 -19.75
C MET A 1 6.93 1.58 -18.72
N VAL A 2 6.56 0.34 -19.11
CA VAL A 2 6.27 -0.82 -18.24
C VAL A 2 7.22 -1.00 -17.04
N MET A 3 8.54 -0.83 -17.22
CA MET A 3 9.52 -0.97 -16.11
C MET A 3 9.31 0.06 -14.98
N MET A 4 8.89 1.28 -15.34
CA MET A 4 8.61 2.35 -14.38
C MET A 4 7.28 2.10 -13.66
N ASP A 5 6.25 1.62 -14.36
CA ASP A 5 4.96 1.23 -13.78
C ASP A 5 5.13 0.07 -12.77
N SER A 6 5.93 -0.94 -13.11
CA SER A 6 6.29 -2.04 -12.20
C SER A 6 7.08 -1.56 -10.99
N PHE A 7 8.03 -0.64 -11.16
CA PHE A 7 8.77 -0.05 -10.05
C PHE A 7 7.86 0.70 -9.09
N ILE A 8 6.94 1.52 -9.62
CA ILE A 8 5.95 2.27 -8.84
C ILE A 8 5.02 1.29 -8.10
N ALA A 9 4.57 0.22 -8.75
CA ALA A 9 3.73 -0.81 -8.13
C ALA A 9 4.45 -1.49 -6.95
N ILE A 10 5.73 -1.86 -7.12
CA ILE A 10 6.54 -2.48 -6.07
C ILE A 10 6.74 -1.53 -4.89
N VAL A 11 7.06 -0.25 -5.15
CA VAL A 11 7.26 0.75 -4.10
C VAL A 11 5.96 1.02 -3.33
N LEU A 12 4.82 1.11 -4.03
CA LEU A 12 3.50 1.25 -3.42
C LEU A 12 3.14 0.04 -2.55
N LEU A 13 3.39 -1.19 -3.04
CA LEU A 13 3.16 -2.41 -2.28
C LEU A 13 4.06 -2.51 -1.04
N LEU A 14 5.31 -2.05 -1.15
CA LEU A 14 6.24 -1.99 -0.03
C LEU A 14 5.76 -1.01 1.04
N MET A 15 5.37 0.20 0.65
CA MET A 15 4.78 1.23 1.52
C MET A 15 3.51 0.73 2.20
N ALA A 16 2.61 0.09 1.45
CA ALA A 16 1.38 -0.48 2.00
C ALA A 16 1.68 -1.58 3.02
N ASN A 17 2.61 -2.51 2.71
CA ASN A 17 3.02 -3.55 3.66
C ASN A 17 3.62 -2.96 4.93
N PHE A 18 4.51 -1.97 4.81
CA PHE A 18 5.13 -1.31 5.96
C PHE A 18 4.07 -0.65 6.85
N THR A 19 3.12 0.03 6.22
CA THR A 19 1.98 0.70 6.90
C THR A 19 1.09 -0.32 7.64
N ILE A 20 0.84 -1.49 7.04
CA ILE A 20 0.07 -2.59 7.66
C ILE A 20 0.80 -3.22 8.84
N VAL A 21 2.11 -3.46 8.71
CA VAL A 21 2.93 -4.03 9.79
C VAL A 21 3.05 -3.03 10.94
N TRP A 22 3.24 -1.75 10.63
CA TRP A 22 3.28 -0.68 11.62
C TRP A 22 1.93 -0.53 12.35
N THR A 23 0.80 -0.57 11.64
CA THR A 23 -0.53 -0.59 12.27
C THR A 23 -0.72 -1.77 13.21
N ARG A 24 -0.15 -2.94 12.89
CA ARG A 24 -0.22 -4.13 13.76
C ARG A 24 0.57 -3.98 15.05
N GLN A 25 1.66 -3.21 15.05
CA GLN A 25 2.46 -2.93 16.24
C GLN A 25 1.85 -1.84 17.13
N LEU A 26 0.99 -0.96 16.59
CA LEU A 26 0.24 0.01 17.37
C LEU A 26 -0.88 -0.67 18.18
N SER A 27 -0.58 -0.94 19.45
CA SER A 27 -1.55 -1.45 20.41
C SER A 27 -2.71 -0.45 20.58
N THR A 28 -3.91 -0.91 20.27
CA THR A 28 -5.24 -0.28 20.48
C THR A 28 -5.27 1.23 20.72
N GLY A 29 -5.37 2.01 19.63
CA GLY A 29 -5.64 3.45 19.68
C GLY A 29 -6.29 3.91 18.37
N TRP A 30 -6.88 5.11 18.39
CA TRP A 30 -7.50 5.74 17.20
C TRP A 30 -6.54 5.79 15.99
N ILE A 31 -5.24 5.89 16.26
CA ILE A 31 -4.17 5.84 15.26
C ILE A 31 -4.25 4.54 14.43
N ARG A 32 -4.59 3.39 15.03
CA ARG A 32 -4.73 2.12 14.32
C ARG A 32 -5.86 2.15 13.29
N VAL A 33 -6.95 2.86 13.58
CA VAL A 33 -8.11 3.00 12.68
C VAL A 33 -7.74 3.88 11.49
N VAL A 34 -7.19 5.07 11.75
CA VAL A 34 -6.75 5.99 10.69
C VAL A 34 -5.74 5.31 9.77
N LEU A 35 -4.77 4.60 10.36
CA LEU A 35 -3.64 4.01 9.66
C LEU A 35 -4.06 2.72 8.93
N SER A 36 -5.12 2.02 9.39
CA SER A 36 -5.79 0.94 8.62
C SER A 36 -6.56 1.49 7.42
N ILE A 37 -7.28 2.60 7.57
CA ILE A 37 -8.01 3.23 6.46
C ILE A 37 -7.01 3.70 5.40
N THR A 38 -5.91 4.33 5.81
CA THR A 38 -4.82 4.74 4.90
C THR A 38 -4.18 3.56 4.20
N ALA A 39 -3.89 2.46 4.91
CA ALA A 39 -3.37 1.24 4.30
C ALA A 39 -4.34 0.65 3.25
N PHE A 40 -5.64 0.66 3.55
CA PHE A 40 -6.67 0.19 2.62
C PHE A 40 -6.79 1.09 1.38
N LEU A 41 -6.70 2.41 1.56
CA LEU A 41 -6.66 3.37 0.47
C LEU A 41 -5.41 3.22 -0.41
N MET A 42 -4.25 2.86 0.16
CA MET A 42 -3.02 2.59 -0.59
C MET A 42 -3.08 1.28 -1.41
N LEU A 43 -3.94 0.34 -1.01
CA LEU A 43 -4.13 -0.92 -1.74
C LEU A 43 -4.75 -0.71 -3.13
N ILE A 44 -5.68 0.26 -3.27
CA ILE A 44 -6.35 0.59 -4.52
C ILE A 44 -5.38 1.05 -5.63
N PRO A 45 -4.53 2.09 -5.43
CA PRO A 45 -3.57 2.53 -6.42
C PRO A 45 -2.48 1.47 -6.66
N ALA A 46 -2.07 0.73 -5.63
CA ALA A 46 -1.13 -0.39 -5.80
C ALA A 46 -1.69 -1.46 -6.75
N PHE A 47 -2.98 -1.79 -6.62
CA PHE A 47 -3.67 -2.74 -7.50
C PHE A 47 -3.82 -2.20 -8.92
N LEU A 48 -4.20 -0.92 -9.08
CA LEU A 48 -4.32 -0.27 -10.39
C LEU A 48 -2.99 -0.22 -11.14
N PHE A 49 -1.89 0.12 -10.45
CA PHE A 49 -0.55 0.08 -11.03
C PHE A 49 -0.10 -1.34 -11.35
N GLY A 50 -0.41 -2.32 -10.49
CA GLY A 50 -0.12 -3.73 -10.77
C GLY A 50 -0.84 -4.25 -12.02
N ILE A 51 -2.12 -3.93 -12.20
CA ILE A 51 -2.88 -4.28 -13.42
C ILE A 51 -2.32 -3.54 -14.64
N ARG A 52 -2.02 -2.23 -14.50
CA ARG A 52 -1.39 -1.43 -15.57
C ARG A 52 -0.02 -1.97 -15.98
N ALA A 53 0.73 -2.57 -15.07
CA ALA A 53 2.03 -3.16 -15.36
C ALA A 53 1.92 -4.54 -16.05
N LEU A 54 0.80 -5.24 -15.88
CA LEU A 54 0.51 -6.54 -16.50
C LEU A 54 -0.09 -6.44 -17.91
N LEU A 55 -0.65 -5.28 -18.26
CA LEU A 55 -1.39 -5.01 -19.51
C LEU A 55 -0.50 -4.24 -20.49
#